data_AF-W2W321-F1
#
_entry.id   AF-W2W321-F1
#
_cell.length_a   1.000
_cell.length_b   1.000
_cell.length_c   1.000
_cell.angle_alpha   90.00
_cell.angle_beta   90.00
_cell.angle_gamma   90.00
#
_symmetry.space_group_name_H-M   'P 1'
#
loop_
_entity.id
_entity.type
_entity.pdbx_description
1 polymer ?
#
loop_
_entity_poly.entity_id
_entity_poly.type
_entity_poly.pdbx_seq_one_letter_code
_entity_poly.pdbx_strand_id
1 'polypeptide(L)'
;MLLRLQCRPRPLLALSRSFAAAPVKPVDDAVAARRQQSIYYARLTRKYPAQLGSLSMEAVDRTARFLTNRGLNQTQALRAISRHVLITGYSQKMMESKIEWMSNLGLSHGKINDVLARHPVILGCSFEKLEAIIQWFISHGVPEQKSSYLINVFPEVAAFSMAKLDEKVDVLKELGCNDDQVARILTMAPRVLGYSVEKIQTNVDYLEEMGVPPEHIPAIMARVPQFLGLKTSRIKETMDAVEEMFGDGAGVMALVGNSRILMHNISEIRRAYNYLRSIGFTKERLKQCTRFVMRNENRILRPRVKFLEAKGVNVVANSSWILMPEGRFIERYSDYAVYLIQYKAQLKKKKQM
;
A
#
# COMPACT_ATOMS: atom_id res chain seq x y z
N MET A 1 28.32 49.65 5.16
CA MET A 1 29.57 49.06 4.64
C MET A 1 29.33 47.58 4.43
N LEU A 2 29.08 47.20 3.17
CA LEU A 2 28.90 45.82 2.73
C LEU A 2 30.19 45.03 2.92
N LEU A 3 30.10 43.73 3.22
CA LEU A 3 30.91 42.70 2.55
C LEU A 3 30.31 41.31 2.78
N ARG A 4 29.66 40.83 1.72
CA ARG A 4 29.23 39.44 1.51
C ARG A 4 30.48 38.57 1.38
N LEU A 5 30.62 37.55 2.24
CA LEU A 5 31.58 36.48 2.01
C LEU A 5 30.97 35.47 1.03
N GLN A 6 31.29 35.65 -0.25
CA GLN A 6 31.12 34.65 -1.28
C GLN A 6 32.14 33.53 -1.07
N CYS A 7 31.67 32.31 -0.78
CA CYS A 7 32.49 31.11 -0.94
C CYS A 7 32.85 30.94 -2.42
N ARG A 8 34.12 31.14 -2.78
CA ARG A 8 34.66 30.67 -4.07
C ARG A 8 34.91 29.17 -4.00
N PRO A 9 34.45 28.35 -4.97
CA PRO A 9 34.85 26.95 -5.07
C PRO A 9 36.30 26.83 -5.57
N ARG A 10 37.06 25.90 -4.99
CA ARG A 10 38.38 25.46 -5.51
C ARG A 10 38.20 24.70 -6.84
N PRO A 11 39.17 24.77 -7.78
CA PRO A 11 39.11 24.05 -9.03
C PRO A 11 39.44 22.57 -8.80
N LEU A 12 38.58 21.68 -9.29
CA LEU A 12 38.90 20.26 -9.44
C LEU A 12 39.36 20.02 -10.87
N LEU A 13 40.63 19.66 -11.01
CA LEU A 13 41.25 19.19 -12.25
C LEU A 13 40.48 17.99 -12.81
N ALA A 14 40.17 18.08 -14.10
CA ALA A 14 39.51 17.06 -14.88
C ALA A 14 40.40 15.81 -15.01
N LEU A 15 39.89 14.67 -14.56
CA LEU A 15 40.36 13.35 -15.02
C LEU A 15 39.25 12.75 -15.88
N SER A 16 39.37 13.00 -17.18
CA SER A 16 38.59 12.32 -18.22
C SER A 16 38.97 10.83 -18.24
N ARG A 17 38.09 9.98 -17.71
CA ARG A 17 37.98 8.59 -18.15
C ARG A 17 36.75 8.48 -19.03
N SER A 18 36.99 8.67 -20.32
CA SER A 18 36.06 8.36 -21.40
C SER A 18 35.76 6.86 -21.42
N PHE A 19 34.62 6.48 -20.84
CA PHE A 19 33.88 5.33 -21.35
C PHE A 19 32.84 5.90 -22.31
N ALA A 20 33.17 5.89 -23.59
CA ALA A 20 32.19 6.10 -24.65
C ALA A 20 31.18 4.96 -24.57
N ALA A 21 30.03 5.22 -23.94
CA ALA A 21 28.86 4.38 -24.13
C ALA A 21 28.45 4.55 -25.60
N ALA A 22 28.44 3.44 -26.35
CA ALA A 22 27.92 3.41 -27.70
C ALA A 22 26.47 3.95 -27.70
N PRO A 23 26.07 4.76 -28.69
CA PRO A 23 24.69 5.22 -28.79
C PRO A 23 23.82 4.02 -29.18
N VAL A 24 23.08 3.47 -28.22
CA VAL A 24 21.98 2.53 -28.50
C VAL A 24 20.78 3.36 -28.96
N LYS A 25 20.17 2.93 -30.08
CA LYS A 25 19.45 3.76 -31.06
C LYS A 25 18.06 4.25 -30.58
N PRO A 26 17.73 5.56 -30.71
CA PRO A 26 16.38 6.12 -30.51
C PRO A 26 15.29 5.54 -31.45
N VAL A 27 15.70 4.93 -32.56
CA VAL A 27 14.79 4.43 -33.61
C VAL A 27 14.09 3.14 -33.17
N ASP A 28 14.78 2.25 -32.46
CA ASP A 28 14.21 0.96 -32.02
C ASP A 28 13.14 1.18 -30.94
N ASP A 29 13.35 2.16 -30.04
CA ASP A 29 12.36 2.57 -29.03
C ASP A 29 11.11 3.19 -29.66
N ALA A 30 11.27 3.97 -30.74
CA ALA A 30 10.16 4.57 -31.47
C ALA A 30 9.31 3.50 -32.20
N VAL A 31 9.96 2.49 -32.78
CA VAL A 31 9.26 1.36 -33.43
C VAL A 31 8.52 0.51 -32.40
N ALA A 32 9.15 0.22 -31.26
CA ALA A 32 8.53 -0.50 -30.15
C ALA A 32 7.32 0.27 -29.58
N ALA A 33 7.44 1.58 -29.40
CA ALA A 33 6.34 2.44 -28.94
C ALA A 33 5.15 2.44 -29.92
N ARG A 34 5.42 2.54 -31.23
CA ARG A 34 4.38 2.47 -32.29
C ARG A 34 3.67 1.11 -32.29
N ARG A 35 4.41 0.01 -32.15
CA ARG A 35 3.86 -1.34 -32.05
C ARG A 35 3.00 -1.52 -30.80
N GLN A 36 3.42 -0.96 -29.66
CA GLN A 36 2.64 -1.01 -28.43
C GLN A 36 1.35 -0.18 -28.55
N GLN A 37 1.40 0.97 -29.21
CA GLN A 37 0.25 1.83 -29.47
C GLN A 37 -0.79 1.15 -30.37
N SER A 38 -0.38 0.46 -31.43
CA SER A 38 -1.31 -0.27 -32.32
C SER A 38 -2.04 -1.42 -31.59
N ILE A 39 -1.36 -2.14 -30.69
CA ILE A 39 -1.99 -3.15 -29.83
C ILE A 39 -3.07 -2.54 -28.95
N TYR A 40 -2.82 -1.37 -28.37
CA TYR A 40 -3.84 -0.68 -27.59
C TYR A 40 -5.02 -0.27 -28.45
N TYR A 41 -4.81 0.30 -29.64
CA TYR A 41 -5.89 0.78 -30.50
C TYR A 41 -6.80 -0.36 -30.97
N ALA A 42 -6.22 -1.48 -31.40
CA ALA A 42 -6.99 -2.68 -31.75
C ALA A 42 -7.84 -3.18 -30.55
N ARG A 43 -7.28 -3.14 -29.34
CA ARG A 43 -8.01 -3.52 -28.12
C ARG A 43 -9.14 -2.53 -27.80
N LEU A 44 -8.94 -1.23 -28.04
CA LEU A 44 -9.96 -0.21 -27.82
C LEU A 44 -11.15 -0.41 -28.75
N THR A 45 -10.91 -0.56 -30.04
CA THR A 45 -11.96 -0.81 -31.04
C THR A 45 -12.79 -2.03 -30.68
N ARG A 46 -12.15 -3.13 -30.28
CA ARG A 46 -12.84 -4.36 -29.87
C ARG A 46 -13.72 -4.19 -28.63
N LYS A 47 -13.34 -3.31 -27.70
CA LYS A 47 -14.07 -3.07 -26.45
C LYS A 47 -15.16 -2.00 -26.57
N TYR A 48 -15.18 -1.26 -27.68
CA TYR A 48 -16.14 -0.20 -27.88
C TYR A 48 -17.53 -0.80 -28.20
N PRO A 49 -18.62 -0.31 -27.60
CA PRO A 49 -19.95 -0.84 -27.88
C PRO A 49 -20.33 -0.63 -29.35
N ALA A 50 -20.66 -1.71 -30.07
CA ALA A 50 -21.00 -1.65 -31.48
C ALA A 50 -22.23 -0.76 -31.76
N GLN A 51 -23.14 -0.64 -30.79
CA GLN A 51 -24.33 0.21 -30.89
C GLN A 51 -24.00 1.72 -30.99
N LEU A 52 -22.80 2.13 -30.56
CA LEU A 52 -22.34 3.52 -30.61
C LEU A 52 -21.55 3.84 -31.88
N GLY A 53 -21.55 2.93 -32.87
CA GLY A 53 -20.81 3.06 -34.12
C GLY A 53 -19.31 2.82 -33.97
N SER A 54 -18.52 3.40 -34.87
CA SER A 54 -17.07 3.25 -34.88
C SER A 54 -16.39 4.17 -33.87
N LEU A 55 -15.39 3.65 -33.15
CA LEU A 55 -14.55 4.45 -32.27
C LEU A 55 -13.72 5.47 -33.06
N SER A 56 -13.87 6.76 -32.74
CA SER A 56 -13.03 7.83 -33.30
C SER A 56 -11.63 7.79 -32.69
N MET A 57 -10.61 7.59 -33.53
CA MET A 57 -9.20 7.62 -33.09
C MET A 57 -8.78 9.02 -32.63
N GLU A 58 -9.36 10.08 -33.21
CA GLU A 58 -9.14 11.44 -32.72
C GLU A 58 -9.65 11.62 -31.28
N ALA A 59 -10.80 11.02 -30.96
CA ALA A 59 -11.33 11.05 -29.59
C ALA A 59 -10.40 10.31 -28.61
N VAL A 60 -9.87 9.15 -29.03
CA VAL A 60 -8.84 8.43 -28.26
C VAL A 60 -7.61 9.32 -28.03
N ASP A 61 -7.10 9.95 -29.07
CA ASP A 61 -5.91 10.81 -29.00
C ASP A 61 -6.14 12.04 -28.12
N ARG A 62 -7.32 12.67 -28.21
CA ARG A 62 -7.69 13.80 -27.33
C ARG A 62 -7.72 13.37 -25.87
N THR A 63 -8.36 12.24 -25.55
CA THR A 63 -8.42 11.75 -24.17
C THR A 63 -7.06 11.29 -23.66
N ALA A 64 -6.24 10.69 -24.51
CA ALA A 64 -4.87 10.34 -24.15
C ALA A 64 -4.07 11.60 -23.80
N ARG A 65 -4.15 12.64 -24.65
CA ARG A 65 -3.52 13.95 -24.40
C ARG A 65 -4.01 14.61 -23.12
N PHE A 66 -5.31 14.57 -22.85
CA PHE A 66 -5.87 15.08 -21.59
C PHE A 66 -5.23 14.39 -20.37
N LEU A 67 -5.14 13.06 -20.38
CA LEU A 67 -4.53 12.30 -19.29
C LEU A 67 -3.02 12.54 -19.19
N THR A 68 -2.31 12.68 -20.32
CA THR A 68 -0.86 12.94 -20.30
C THR A 68 -0.53 14.36 -19.83
N ASN A 69 -1.33 15.35 -20.19
CA ASN A 69 -1.16 16.73 -19.70
C ASN A 69 -1.31 16.83 -18.18
N ARG A 70 -2.07 15.90 -17.57
CA ARG A 70 -2.15 15.77 -16.11
C ARG A 70 -0.93 15.09 -15.49
N GLY A 71 -0.05 14.47 -16.27
CA GLY A 71 1.16 13.81 -15.78
C GLY A 71 1.10 12.27 -15.76
N LEU A 72 0.09 11.64 -16.36
CA LEU A 72 0.18 10.21 -16.68
C LEU A 72 1.13 10.03 -17.88
N ASN A 73 1.92 8.95 -17.91
CA ASN A 73 2.65 8.62 -19.13
C ASN A 73 1.71 8.04 -20.20
N GLN A 74 2.15 8.02 -21.46
CA GLN A 74 1.36 7.55 -22.60
C GLN A 74 0.80 6.13 -22.39
N THR A 75 1.59 5.23 -21.82
CA THR A 75 1.13 3.85 -21.55
C THR A 75 0.05 3.80 -20.47
N GLN A 76 0.19 4.59 -19.41
CA GLN A 76 -0.82 4.71 -18.36
C GLN A 76 -2.13 5.29 -18.92
N ALA A 77 -2.04 6.34 -19.76
CA ALA A 77 -3.20 6.95 -20.40
C ALA A 77 -3.94 5.96 -21.30
N LEU A 78 -3.25 5.31 -22.23
CA LEU A 78 -3.86 4.31 -23.13
C LEU A 78 -4.44 3.11 -22.36
N ARG A 79 -3.77 2.68 -21.28
CA ARG A 79 -4.28 1.61 -20.42
C ARG A 79 -5.54 2.04 -19.67
N ALA A 80 -5.62 3.29 -19.20
CA ALA A 80 -6.82 3.83 -18.58
C ALA A 80 -7.99 3.84 -19.58
N ILE A 81 -7.79 4.39 -20.78
CA ILE A 81 -8.80 4.36 -21.86
C ILE A 81 -9.22 2.92 -22.15
N SER A 82 -8.29 1.97 -22.18
CA SER A 82 -8.60 0.56 -22.41
C SER A 82 -9.40 -0.12 -21.30
N ARG A 83 -9.36 0.41 -20.07
CA ARG A 83 -10.23 -0.05 -18.98
C ARG A 83 -11.65 0.46 -19.11
N HIS A 84 -11.82 1.67 -19.63
CA HIS A 84 -13.13 2.29 -19.84
C HIS A 84 -13.15 3.08 -21.13
N VAL A 85 -13.44 2.44 -22.26
CA VAL A 85 -13.31 3.09 -23.58
C VAL A 85 -14.27 4.27 -23.72
N LEU A 86 -15.42 4.22 -23.05
CA LEU A 86 -16.43 5.29 -23.10
C LEU A 86 -15.93 6.65 -22.56
N ILE A 87 -14.79 6.69 -21.84
CA ILE A 87 -14.15 7.94 -21.46
C ILE A 87 -13.80 8.82 -22.68
N THR A 88 -13.65 8.24 -23.88
CA THR A 88 -13.38 9.01 -25.10
C THR A 88 -14.57 9.86 -25.55
N GLY A 89 -15.78 9.53 -25.10
CA GLY A 89 -17.00 10.29 -25.34
C GLY A 89 -17.27 11.37 -24.30
N TYR A 90 -16.48 11.44 -23.22
CA TYR A 90 -16.74 12.41 -22.15
C TYR A 90 -16.25 13.80 -22.55
N SER A 91 -17.05 14.82 -22.22
CA SER A 91 -16.63 16.20 -22.42
C SER A 91 -15.51 16.55 -21.43
N GLN A 92 -14.59 17.42 -21.85
CA GLN A 92 -13.50 17.88 -20.99
C GLN A 92 -14.02 18.54 -19.71
N LYS A 93 -15.03 19.42 -19.84
CA LYS A 93 -15.72 20.05 -18.70
C LYS A 93 -16.27 19.03 -17.70
N MET A 94 -16.88 17.95 -18.19
CA MET A 94 -17.40 16.89 -17.32
C MET A 94 -16.27 16.20 -16.56
N MET A 95 -15.18 15.83 -17.23
CA MET A 95 -14.02 15.21 -16.59
C MET A 95 -13.36 16.14 -15.56
N GLU A 96 -13.19 17.43 -15.90
CA GLU A 96 -12.60 18.44 -15.03
C GLU A 96 -13.44 18.68 -13.78
N SER A 97 -14.77 18.78 -13.89
CA SER A 97 -15.64 18.92 -12.72
C SER A 97 -15.51 17.74 -11.74
N LYS A 98 -15.35 16.51 -12.24
CA LYS A 98 -15.15 15.31 -11.38
C LYS A 98 -13.77 15.29 -10.73
N ILE A 99 -12.76 15.79 -11.43
CA ILE A 99 -11.41 15.97 -10.89
C ILE A 99 -11.41 17.02 -9.79
N GLU A 100 -12.07 18.15 -10.01
CA GLU A 100 -12.21 19.22 -9.03
C GLU A 100 -12.94 18.72 -7.77
N TRP A 101 -14.02 17.98 -7.94
CA TRP A 101 -14.71 17.33 -6.82
C TRP A 101 -13.79 16.40 -6.01
N MET A 102 -12.99 15.55 -6.66
CA MET A 102 -12.00 14.71 -5.96
C MET A 102 -10.93 15.55 -5.24
N SER A 103 -10.54 16.68 -5.82
CA SER A 103 -9.60 17.63 -5.21
C SER A 103 -10.21 18.27 -3.96
N ASN A 104 -11.46 18.72 -4.03
CA ASN A 104 -12.19 19.33 -2.92
C ASN A 104 -12.47 18.32 -1.79
N LEU A 105 -12.61 17.03 -2.12
CA LEU A 105 -12.66 15.96 -1.14
C LEU A 105 -11.32 15.77 -0.39
N GLY A 106 -10.22 16.30 -0.93
CA GLY A 106 -8.88 16.28 -0.31
C GLY A 106 -7.87 15.32 -0.97
N LEU A 107 -8.16 14.77 -2.16
CA LEU A 107 -7.15 13.99 -2.90
C LEU A 107 -6.12 14.93 -3.53
N SER A 108 -4.83 14.59 -3.38
CA SER A 108 -3.78 15.30 -4.11
C SER A 108 -3.82 14.96 -5.60
N HIS A 109 -3.28 15.86 -6.43
CA HIS A 109 -3.20 15.68 -7.89
C HIS A 109 -2.64 14.30 -8.31
N GLY A 110 -1.57 13.85 -7.64
CA GLY A 110 -0.98 12.53 -7.88
C GLY A 110 -1.94 11.38 -7.53
N LYS A 111 -2.69 11.49 -6.43
CA LYS A 111 -3.68 10.47 -6.04
C LYS A 111 -4.90 10.44 -6.95
N ILE A 112 -5.33 11.59 -7.45
CA ILE A 112 -6.36 11.64 -8.49
C ILE A 112 -5.86 10.90 -9.73
N ASN A 113 -4.64 11.16 -10.18
CA ASN A 113 -4.06 10.45 -11.33
C ASN A 113 -3.93 8.93 -11.10
N ASP A 114 -3.55 8.49 -9.89
CA ASP A 114 -3.56 7.07 -9.50
C ASP A 114 -4.96 6.45 -9.61
N VAL A 115 -6.01 7.19 -9.23
CA VAL A 115 -7.41 6.77 -9.36
C VAL A 115 -7.81 6.68 -10.83
N LEU A 116 -7.56 7.71 -11.63
CA LEU A 116 -7.91 7.73 -13.06
C LEU A 116 -7.22 6.61 -13.85
N ALA A 117 -5.97 6.30 -13.52
CA ALA A 117 -5.24 5.20 -14.15
C ALA A 117 -5.87 3.82 -13.87
N ARG A 118 -6.44 3.63 -12.67
CA ARG A 118 -7.02 2.35 -12.22
C ARG A 118 -8.51 2.22 -12.54
N HIS A 119 -9.28 3.29 -12.38
CA HIS A 119 -10.74 3.29 -12.47
C HIS A 119 -11.30 4.56 -13.17
N PRO A 120 -11.04 4.73 -14.48
CA PRO A 120 -11.42 5.95 -15.22
C PRO A 120 -12.93 6.17 -15.33
N VAL A 121 -13.74 5.12 -15.16
CA VAL A 121 -15.21 5.21 -15.20
C VAL A 121 -15.79 6.14 -14.11
N ILE A 122 -15.05 6.39 -13.03
CA ILE A 122 -15.46 7.34 -11.97
C ILE A 122 -15.77 8.74 -12.52
N LEU A 123 -15.11 9.16 -13.60
CA LEU A 123 -15.36 10.45 -14.24
C LEU A 123 -16.75 10.57 -14.88
N GLY A 124 -17.39 9.43 -15.16
CA GLY A 124 -18.74 9.35 -15.71
C GLY A 124 -19.82 9.12 -14.66
N CYS A 125 -19.47 8.94 -13.39
CA CYS A 125 -20.46 8.75 -12.33
C CYS A 125 -21.13 10.09 -11.99
N SER A 126 -22.40 10.04 -11.63
CA SER A 126 -23.11 11.23 -11.15
C SER A 126 -22.63 11.63 -9.75
N PHE A 127 -22.72 12.92 -9.42
CA PHE A 127 -22.30 13.41 -8.11
C PHE A 127 -23.17 12.81 -7.01
N GLU A 128 -24.48 12.73 -7.26
CA GLU A 128 -25.47 12.18 -6.33
C GLU A 128 -25.11 10.73 -5.95
N LYS A 129 -24.67 9.92 -6.93
CA LYS A 129 -24.24 8.54 -6.66
C LYS A 129 -22.99 8.50 -5.78
N LEU A 130 -21.98 9.31 -6.11
CA LEU A 130 -20.72 9.32 -5.36
C LEU A 130 -20.92 9.82 -3.93
N GLU A 131 -21.75 10.84 -3.75
CA GLU A 131 -22.12 11.39 -2.45
C GLU A 131 -22.95 10.39 -1.64
N ALA A 132 -23.93 9.73 -2.25
CA ALA A 132 -24.70 8.68 -1.59
C ALA A 132 -23.81 7.53 -1.09
N ILE A 133 -22.79 7.13 -1.86
CA ILE A 133 -21.82 6.13 -1.42
C ILE A 133 -21.05 6.65 -0.20
N ILE A 134 -20.51 7.87 -0.26
CA ILE A 134 -19.77 8.45 0.87
C ILE A 134 -20.65 8.51 2.13
N GLN A 135 -21.89 8.98 2.00
CA GLN A 135 -22.84 9.03 3.11
C GLN A 135 -23.20 7.65 3.65
N TRP A 136 -23.31 6.64 2.79
CA TRP A 136 -23.50 5.27 3.23
C TRP A 136 -22.35 4.79 4.11
N PHE A 137 -21.08 5.05 3.74
CA PHE A 137 -19.93 4.71 4.59
C PHE A 137 -19.96 5.47 5.92
N ILE A 138 -20.31 6.76 5.91
CA ILE A 138 -20.43 7.58 7.13
C ILE A 138 -21.51 7.03 8.06
N SER A 139 -22.67 6.64 7.52
CA SER A 139 -23.75 6.04 8.30
C SER A 139 -23.36 4.70 8.96
N HIS A 140 -22.36 4.01 8.41
CA HIS A 140 -21.77 2.79 8.98
C HIS A 140 -20.53 3.06 9.85
N GLY A 141 -20.39 4.28 10.38
CA GLY A 141 -19.37 4.64 11.35
C GLY A 141 -17.98 4.95 10.76
N VAL A 142 -17.85 5.09 9.43
CA VAL A 142 -16.61 5.57 8.83
C VAL A 142 -16.48 7.08 9.04
N PRO A 143 -15.36 7.58 9.62
CA PRO A 143 -15.17 9.02 9.81
C PRO A 143 -15.17 9.76 8.49
N GLU A 144 -15.85 10.91 8.41
CA GLU A 144 -15.95 11.73 7.20
C GLU A 144 -14.58 12.08 6.59
N GLN A 145 -13.56 12.27 7.43
CA GLN A 145 -12.19 12.58 6.99
C GLN A 145 -11.53 11.42 6.20
N LYS A 146 -12.14 10.23 6.19
CA LYS A 146 -11.72 9.07 5.40
C LYS A 146 -12.34 9.04 4.00
N SER A 147 -13.22 9.97 3.64
CA SER A 147 -13.87 9.97 2.32
C SER A 147 -12.86 10.05 1.17
N SER A 148 -11.83 10.90 1.28
CA SER A 148 -10.75 10.95 0.28
C SER A 148 -9.95 9.66 0.20
N TYR A 149 -9.71 9.02 1.35
CA TYR A 149 -9.04 7.73 1.42
C TYR A 149 -9.88 6.64 0.72
N LEU A 150 -11.19 6.59 0.96
CA LEU A 150 -12.13 5.67 0.32
C LEU A 150 -12.04 5.75 -1.21
N ILE A 151 -12.21 6.95 -1.78
CA ILE A 151 -12.16 7.15 -3.24
C ILE A 151 -10.78 6.80 -3.79
N ASN A 152 -9.70 7.10 -3.06
CA ASN A 152 -8.36 6.74 -3.48
C ASN A 152 -8.12 5.21 -3.48
N VAL A 153 -8.48 4.51 -2.41
CA VAL A 153 -8.13 3.08 -2.24
C VAL A 153 -9.15 2.12 -2.81
N PHE A 154 -10.39 2.54 -3.03
CA PHE A 154 -11.47 1.71 -3.56
C PHE A 154 -12.40 2.51 -4.49
N PRO A 155 -11.87 3.12 -5.58
CA PRO A 155 -12.72 3.84 -6.55
C PRO A 155 -13.75 2.95 -7.24
N GLU A 156 -13.50 1.63 -7.29
CA GLU A 156 -14.42 0.64 -7.88
C GLU A 156 -15.77 0.57 -7.15
N VAL A 157 -15.85 1.10 -5.93
CA VAL A 157 -17.11 1.23 -5.18
C VAL A 157 -18.17 2.00 -5.96
N ALA A 158 -17.77 2.92 -6.85
CA ALA A 158 -18.68 3.69 -7.69
C ALA A 158 -19.53 2.81 -8.64
N ALA A 159 -19.12 1.56 -8.88
CA ALA A 159 -19.89 0.60 -9.66
C ALA A 159 -20.97 -0.12 -8.84
N PHE A 160 -20.95 -0.03 -7.51
CA PHE A 160 -21.84 -0.79 -6.63
C PHE A 160 -23.20 -0.07 -6.49
N SER A 161 -24.24 -0.85 -6.20
CA SER A 161 -25.53 -0.35 -5.72
C SER A 161 -25.55 -0.34 -4.19
N MET A 162 -26.45 0.44 -3.58
CA MET A 162 -26.61 0.44 -2.12
C MET A 162 -26.96 -0.95 -1.58
N ALA A 163 -27.93 -1.62 -2.22
CA ALA A 163 -28.29 -3.00 -1.88
C ALA A 163 -27.08 -3.97 -1.92
N LYS A 164 -26.13 -3.77 -2.84
CA LYS A 164 -24.93 -4.59 -2.90
C LYS A 164 -23.96 -4.28 -1.77
N LEU A 165 -23.89 -3.03 -1.31
CA LEU A 165 -23.08 -2.66 -0.15
C LEU A 165 -23.69 -3.21 1.14
N ASP A 166 -25.02 -3.14 1.27
CA ASP A 166 -25.76 -3.72 2.40
C ASP A 166 -25.54 -5.24 2.48
N GLU A 167 -25.73 -5.97 1.37
CA GLU A 167 -25.44 -7.42 1.28
C GLU A 167 -24.01 -7.75 1.76
N LYS A 168 -23.04 -6.89 1.43
CA LYS A 168 -21.64 -7.10 1.85
C LYS A 168 -21.43 -6.86 3.33
N VAL A 169 -22.16 -5.93 3.94
CA VAL A 169 -22.14 -5.71 5.39
C VAL A 169 -22.82 -6.85 6.12
N ASP A 170 -23.96 -7.33 5.61
CA ASP A 170 -24.69 -8.46 6.19
C ASP A 170 -23.81 -9.71 6.26
N VAL A 171 -23.06 -10.02 5.20
CA VAL A 171 -22.07 -11.11 5.21
C VAL A 171 -21.03 -10.94 6.33
N LEU A 172 -20.54 -9.72 6.59
CA LEU A 172 -19.60 -9.51 7.69
C LEU A 172 -20.27 -9.73 9.06
N LYS A 173 -21.54 -9.36 9.19
CA LYS A 173 -22.34 -9.56 10.41
C LYS A 173 -22.67 -11.03 10.65
N GLU A 174 -23.02 -11.78 9.61
CA GLU A 174 -23.23 -13.23 9.65
C GLU A 174 -21.96 -13.97 10.09
N LEU A 175 -20.78 -13.46 9.72
CA LEU A 175 -19.48 -13.92 10.21
C LEU A 175 -19.14 -13.46 11.63
N GLY A 176 -20.10 -12.89 12.35
CA GLY A 176 -19.99 -12.50 13.76
C GLY A 176 -19.41 -11.10 14.02
N CYS A 177 -19.21 -10.26 12.99
CA CYS A 177 -18.75 -8.89 13.22
C CYS A 177 -19.89 -8.02 13.77
N ASN A 178 -19.63 -7.32 14.88
CA ASN A 178 -20.54 -6.26 15.35
C ASN A 178 -20.35 -4.95 14.56
N ASP A 179 -21.24 -3.97 14.79
CA ASP A 179 -21.22 -2.70 14.05
C ASP A 179 -19.89 -1.93 14.20
N ASP A 180 -19.29 -1.92 15.39
CA ASP A 180 -17.98 -1.28 15.62
C ASP A 180 -16.85 -1.97 14.83
N GLN A 181 -16.90 -3.30 14.74
CA GLN A 181 -15.95 -4.09 13.96
C GLN A 181 -16.14 -3.84 12.47
N VAL A 182 -17.39 -3.81 11.99
CA VAL A 182 -17.72 -3.45 10.60
C VAL A 182 -17.21 -2.04 10.28
N ALA A 183 -17.53 -1.05 11.10
CA ALA A 183 -17.06 0.33 10.94
C ALA A 183 -15.52 0.40 10.84
N ARG A 184 -14.82 -0.38 11.67
CA ARG A 184 -13.36 -0.49 11.62
C ARG A 184 -12.86 -1.13 10.33
N ILE A 185 -13.49 -2.21 9.86
CA ILE A 185 -13.16 -2.87 8.58
C ILE A 185 -13.32 -1.88 7.43
N LEU A 186 -14.47 -1.19 7.35
CA LEU A 186 -14.76 -0.20 6.32
C LEU A 186 -13.78 0.98 6.34
N THR A 187 -13.42 1.44 7.54
CA THR A 187 -12.45 2.52 7.74
C THR A 187 -11.04 2.14 7.30
N MET A 188 -10.60 0.91 7.58
CA MET A 188 -9.22 0.47 7.37
C MET A 188 -8.96 -0.20 6.02
N ALA A 189 -9.96 -0.86 5.46
CA ALA A 189 -9.85 -1.62 4.22
C ALA A 189 -11.21 -1.72 3.50
N PRO A 190 -11.74 -0.62 2.97
CA PRO A 190 -13.05 -0.61 2.31
C PRO A 190 -13.10 -1.55 1.08
N ARG A 191 -11.94 -1.85 0.49
CA ARG A 191 -11.78 -2.81 -0.62
C ARG A 191 -12.25 -4.24 -0.27
N VAL A 192 -12.40 -4.58 1.02
CA VAL A 192 -12.97 -5.87 1.45
C VAL A 192 -14.36 -6.09 0.82
N LEU A 193 -15.16 -5.03 0.66
CA LEU A 193 -16.48 -5.14 0.02
C LEU A 193 -16.41 -5.56 -1.46
N GLY A 194 -15.24 -5.38 -2.09
CA GLY A 194 -14.98 -5.80 -3.47
C GLY A 194 -14.66 -7.30 -3.62
N TYR A 195 -14.44 -8.04 -2.53
CA TYR A 195 -14.20 -9.49 -2.61
C TYR A 195 -15.50 -10.27 -2.78
N SER A 196 -15.43 -11.44 -3.42
CA SER A 196 -16.58 -12.36 -3.44
C SER A 196 -16.87 -12.87 -2.03
N VAL A 197 -18.12 -13.26 -1.77
CA VAL A 197 -18.52 -13.85 -0.49
C VAL A 197 -17.72 -15.13 -0.23
N GLU A 198 -17.62 -16.00 -1.25
CA GLU A 198 -16.77 -17.20 -1.25
C GLU A 198 -15.33 -16.90 -0.81
N LYS A 199 -14.73 -15.80 -1.30
CA LYS A 199 -13.35 -15.45 -0.95
C LYS A 199 -13.19 -15.08 0.52
N ILE A 200 -14.18 -14.38 1.07
CA ILE A 200 -14.22 -14.02 2.49
C ILE A 200 -14.39 -15.29 3.31
N GLN A 201 -15.40 -16.12 2.98
CA GLN A 201 -15.71 -17.37 3.66
C GLN A 201 -14.52 -18.33 3.68
N THR A 202 -13.89 -18.57 2.52
CA THR A 202 -12.70 -19.44 2.40
C THR A 202 -11.60 -19.02 3.38
N ASN A 203 -11.38 -17.73 3.59
CA ASN A 203 -10.34 -17.26 4.51
C ASN A 203 -10.78 -17.36 5.97
N VAL A 204 -12.08 -17.31 6.27
CA VAL A 204 -12.62 -17.54 7.62
C VAL A 204 -12.54 -19.01 7.97
N ASP A 205 -13.09 -19.89 7.12
CA ASP A 205 -13.06 -21.35 7.29
C ASP A 205 -11.63 -21.83 7.48
N TYR A 206 -10.70 -21.28 6.68
CA TYR A 206 -9.29 -21.62 6.81
C TYR A 206 -8.67 -21.24 8.16
N LEU A 207 -9.12 -20.15 8.81
CA LEU A 207 -8.67 -19.84 10.16
C LEU A 207 -9.22 -20.85 11.18
N GLU A 208 -10.48 -21.27 11.05
CA GLU A 208 -11.10 -22.28 11.89
C GLU A 208 -10.42 -23.64 11.75
N GLU A 209 -10.14 -24.07 10.51
CA GLU A 209 -9.38 -25.30 10.20
C GLU A 209 -7.99 -25.30 10.83
N MET A 210 -7.37 -24.12 10.94
CA MET A 210 -6.07 -23.95 11.59
C MET A 210 -6.16 -23.83 13.12
N GLY A 211 -7.35 -24.03 13.69
CA GLY A 211 -7.58 -24.06 15.13
C GLY A 211 -7.74 -22.69 15.77
N VAL A 212 -8.02 -21.64 14.99
CA VAL A 212 -8.43 -20.34 15.55
C VAL A 212 -9.86 -20.48 16.09
N PRO A 213 -10.11 -20.18 17.38
CA PRO A 213 -11.47 -20.22 17.91
C PRO A 213 -12.40 -19.24 17.19
N PRO A 214 -13.61 -19.68 16.75
CA PRO A 214 -14.53 -18.84 15.97
C PRO A 214 -14.83 -17.48 16.61
N GLU A 215 -14.93 -17.41 17.94
CA GLU A 215 -15.18 -16.18 18.69
C GLU A 215 -14.07 -15.11 18.54
N HIS A 216 -12.88 -15.51 18.11
CA HIS A 216 -11.76 -14.59 17.86
C HIS A 216 -11.69 -14.08 16.42
N ILE A 217 -12.38 -14.73 15.47
CA ILE A 217 -12.31 -14.40 14.04
C ILE A 217 -12.83 -12.99 13.74
N PRO A 218 -13.99 -12.53 14.26
CA PRO A 218 -14.45 -11.15 14.05
C PRO A 218 -13.42 -10.11 14.50
N ALA A 219 -12.77 -10.36 15.64
CA ALA A 219 -11.73 -9.47 16.16
C ALA A 219 -10.46 -9.49 15.28
N ILE A 220 -10.11 -10.63 14.67
CA ILE A 220 -9.02 -10.72 13.68
C ILE A 220 -9.39 -9.94 12.42
N MET A 221 -10.59 -10.14 11.88
CA MET A 221 -11.12 -9.42 10.71
C MET A 221 -11.09 -7.90 10.92
N ALA A 222 -11.52 -7.42 12.09
CA ALA A 222 -11.50 -5.99 12.40
C ALA A 222 -10.07 -5.42 12.60
N ARG A 223 -9.12 -6.21 13.09
CA ARG A 223 -7.73 -5.76 13.33
C ARG A 223 -6.87 -5.77 12.07
N VAL A 224 -7.11 -6.71 11.16
CA VAL A 224 -6.29 -6.91 9.95
C VAL A 224 -7.15 -7.25 8.73
N PRO A 225 -8.17 -6.45 8.38
CA PRO A 225 -9.13 -6.81 7.32
C PRO A 225 -8.50 -7.12 5.95
N GLN A 226 -7.29 -6.60 5.70
CA GLN A 226 -6.53 -6.87 4.49
C GLN A 226 -6.18 -8.36 4.32
N PHE A 227 -6.19 -9.17 5.39
CA PHE A 227 -5.94 -10.61 5.31
C PHE A 227 -6.96 -11.35 4.44
N LEU A 228 -8.18 -10.83 4.34
CA LEU A 228 -9.24 -11.38 3.48
C LEU A 228 -8.86 -11.36 1.99
N GLY A 229 -7.87 -10.54 1.60
CA GLY A 229 -7.31 -10.54 0.25
C GLY A 229 -6.15 -11.51 0.04
N LEU A 230 -5.63 -12.16 1.09
CA LEU A 230 -4.52 -13.09 0.98
C LEU A 230 -4.95 -14.44 0.43
N LYS A 231 -4.01 -15.17 -0.16
CA LYS A 231 -4.15 -16.62 -0.39
C LYS A 231 -4.00 -17.35 0.94
N THR A 232 -4.76 -18.43 1.14
CA THR A 232 -4.65 -19.30 2.32
C THR A 232 -3.23 -19.85 2.50
N SER A 233 -2.54 -20.20 1.41
CA SER A 233 -1.12 -20.60 1.44
C SER A 233 -0.22 -19.56 2.11
N ARG A 234 -0.48 -18.26 1.91
CA ARG A 234 0.30 -17.18 2.50
C ARG A 234 0.03 -17.04 4.01
N ILE A 235 -1.19 -17.34 4.44
CA ILE A 235 -1.57 -17.44 5.86
C ILE A 235 -0.81 -18.60 6.48
N LYS A 236 -0.88 -19.79 5.85
CA LYS A 236 -0.14 -21.00 6.26
C LYS A 236 1.36 -20.74 6.44
N GLU A 237 2.01 -20.18 5.43
CA GLU A 237 3.44 -19.87 5.47
C GLU A 237 3.81 -18.96 6.65
N THR A 238 2.91 -18.04 7.06
CA THR A 238 3.13 -17.22 8.26
C THR A 238 3.02 -18.07 9.51
N MET A 239 1.99 -18.90 9.61
CA MET A 239 1.75 -19.75 10.78
C MET A 239 2.90 -20.74 10.98
N ASP A 240 3.28 -21.46 9.93
CA ASP A 240 4.41 -22.40 9.93
C ASP A 240 5.69 -21.71 10.39
N ALA A 241 5.98 -20.49 9.88
CA ALA A 241 7.17 -19.75 10.29
C ALA A 241 7.12 -19.32 11.76
N VAL A 242 5.94 -18.97 12.28
CA VAL A 242 5.75 -18.64 13.70
C VAL A 242 5.92 -19.88 14.57
N GLU A 243 5.39 -21.03 14.17
CA GLU A 243 5.56 -22.30 14.87
C GLU A 243 7.02 -22.77 14.88
N GLU A 244 7.71 -22.66 13.74
CA GLU A 244 9.16 -22.94 13.62
C GLU A 244 9.96 -22.14 14.68
N MET A 245 9.64 -20.85 14.86
CA MET A 245 10.36 -19.99 15.80
C MET A 245 9.93 -20.20 17.26
N PHE A 246 8.63 -20.40 17.52
CA PHE A 246 8.04 -20.30 18.86
C PHE A 246 7.43 -21.61 19.41
N GLY A 247 7.52 -22.69 18.65
CA GLY A 247 6.96 -24.00 18.95
C GLY A 247 5.46 -24.11 18.65
N ASP A 248 4.93 -25.31 18.86
CA ASP A 248 3.56 -25.69 18.53
C ASP A 248 2.51 -24.75 19.14
N GLY A 249 1.44 -24.51 18.38
CA GLY A 249 0.34 -23.61 18.74
C GLY A 249 0.69 -22.12 18.71
N ALA A 250 1.96 -21.74 18.49
CA ALA A 250 2.34 -20.33 18.47
C ALA A 250 1.76 -19.58 17.27
N GLY A 251 1.50 -20.27 16.15
CA GLY A 251 0.83 -19.70 14.97
C GLY A 251 -0.54 -19.13 15.33
N VAL A 252 -1.42 -19.98 15.89
CA VAL A 252 -2.76 -19.60 16.35
C VAL A 252 -2.70 -18.48 17.40
N MET A 253 -1.85 -18.63 18.43
CA MET A 253 -1.68 -17.61 19.46
C MET A 253 -1.25 -16.25 18.89
N ALA A 254 -0.38 -16.25 17.87
CA ALA A 254 0.02 -15.02 17.19
C ALA A 254 -1.13 -14.40 16.39
N LEU A 255 -2.00 -15.20 15.77
CA LEU A 255 -3.18 -14.68 15.08
C LEU A 255 -4.18 -14.06 16.06
N VAL A 256 -4.45 -14.73 17.18
CA VAL A 256 -5.38 -14.23 18.21
C VAL A 256 -4.82 -12.97 18.89
N GLY A 257 -3.54 -12.96 19.28
CA GLY A 257 -2.94 -11.84 20.00
C GLY A 257 -2.42 -10.69 19.12
N ASN A 258 -1.95 -10.99 17.91
CA ASN A 258 -1.21 -10.07 17.04
C ASN A 258 -1.39 -10.39 15.55
N SER A 259 -2.64 -10.41 15.09
CA SER A 259 -3.04 -10.78 13.72
C SER A 259 -2.33 -9.99 12.62
N ARG A 260 -1.81 -8.79 12.93
CA ARG A 260 -1.05 -7.95 12.00
C ARG A 260 0.20 -8.66 11.46
N ILE A 261 0.72 -9.67 12.15
CA ILE A 261 1.87 -10.47 11.70
C ILE A 261 1.67 -11.07 10.29
N LEU A 262 0.43 -11.37 9.89
CA LEU A 262 0.08 -11.83 8.54
C LEU A 262 0.54 -10.86 7.44
N MET A 263 0.60 -9.56 7.75
CA MET A 263 0.95 -8.51 6.79
C MET A 263 2.47 -8.29 6.70
N HIS A 264 3.28 -9.04 7.45
CA HIS A 264 4.72 -8.86 7.49
C HIS A 264 5.44 -9.87 6.59
N ASN A 265 6.58 -9.45 6.04
CA ASN A 265 7.43 -10.32 5.23
C ASN A 265 8.08 -11.38 6.13
N ILE A 266 7.85 -12.66 5.82
CA ILE A 266 8.31 -13.80 6.63
C ILE A 266 9.84 -13.82 6.78
N SER A 267 10.59 -13.54 5.71
CA SER A 267 12.06 -13.52 5.76
C SER A 267 12.59 -12.44 6.71
N GLU A 268 11.95 -11.27 6.74
CA GLU A 268 12.31 -10.20 7.68
C GLU A 268 11.92 -10.53 9.12
N ILE A 269 10.81 -11.27 9.32
CA ILE A 269 10.45 -11.79 10.65
C ILE A 269 11.52 -12.76 11.15
N ARG A 270 11.92 -13.75 10.33
CA ARG A 270 12.96 -14.72 10.68
C ARG A 270 14.30 -14.04 10.99
N ARG A 271 14.70 -13.04 10.20
CA ARG A 271 15.91 -12.23 10.45
C ARG A 271 15.84 -11.52 11.79
N ALA A 272 14.72 -10.85 12.08
CA ALA A 272 14.52 -10.16 13.35
C ALA A 272 14.56 -11.14 14.54
N TYR A 273 13.90 -12.29 14.42
CA TYR A 273 13.94 -13.35 15.43
C TYR A 273 15.37 -13.85 15.69
N ASN A 274 16.08 -14.26 14.64
CA ASN A 274 17.45 -14.77 14.73
C ASN A 274 18.40 -13.72 15.33
N TYR A 275 18.25 -12.45 14.93
CA TYR A 275 19.04 -11.38 15.50
C TYR A 275 18.75 -11.18 17.00
N LEU A 276 17.48 -11.12 17.40
CA LEU A 276 17.10 -10.98 18.82
C LEU A 276 17.60 -12.16 19.66
N ARG A 277 17.53 -13.39 19.14
CA ARG A 277 18.13 -14.58 19.78
C ARG A 277 19.64 -14.42 19.93
N SER A 278 20.34 -13.93 18.90
CA SER A 278 21.80 -13.74 18.91
C SER A 278 22.31 -12.73 19.94
N ILE A 279 21.48 -11.75 20.33
CA ILE A 279 21.83 -10.75 21.35
C ILE A 279 21.32 -11.14 22.75
N GLY A 280 20.77 -12.34 22.93
CA GLY A 280 20.43 -12.90 24.23
C GLY A 280 18.94 -12.90 24.61
N PHE A 281 18.01 -12.55 23.71
CA PHE A 281 16.58 -12.74 24.02
C PHE A 281 16.22 -14.22 24.02
N THR A 282 15.47 -14.66 25.04
CA THR A 282 14.96 -16.04 25.11
C THR A 282 13.77 -16.25 24.18
N LYS A 283 13.54 -17.49 23.74
CA LYS A 283 12.40 -17.85 22.90
C LYS A 283 11.09 -17.52 23.62
N GLU A 284 11.01 -17.81 24.90
CA GLU A 284 9.86 -17.62 25.78
C GLU A 284 9.49 -16.13 25.88
N ARG A 285 10.51 -15.28 26.06
CA ARG A 285 10.31 -13.83 26.12
C ARG A 285 9.84 -13.26 24.79
N LEU A 286 10.37 -13.75 23.67
CA LEU A 286 9.93 -13.33 22.34
C LEU A 286 8.51 -13.83 22.03
N LYS A 287 8.13 -15.03 22.50
CA LYS A 287 6.79 -15.61 22.34
C LYS A 287 5.73 -14.76 23.05
N GLN A 288 6.04 -14.21 24.24
CA GLN A 288 5.15 -13.29 24.97
C GLN A 288 4.86 -12.00 24.20
N CYS A 289 5.72 -11.58 23.27
CA CYS A 289 5.50 -10.40 22.44
C CYS A 289 6.02 -10.58 21.00
N THR A 290 5.24 -11.27 20.17
CA THR A 290 5.57 -11.49 18.75
C THR A 290 5.71 -10.20 17.94
N ARG A 291 5.29 -9.05 18.47
CA ARG A 291 5.53 -7.73 17.86
C ARG A 291 7.01 -7.35 17.79
N PHE A 292 7.88 -7.97 18.60
CA PHE A 292 9.33 -7.71 18.55
C PHE A 292 9.94 -8.17 17.23
N VAL A 293 9.56 -9.34 16.74
CA VAL A 293 10.08 -9.91 15.48
C VAL A 293 9.48 -9.25 14.23
N MET A 294 8.53 -8.32 14.40
CA MET A 294 7.99 -7.51 13.30
C MET A 294 8.81 -6.24 13.03
N ARG A 295 9.88 -6.00 13.78
CA ARG A 295 10.76 -4.84 13.62
C ARG A 295 11.91 -5.17 12.68
N ASN A 296 12.18 -4.25 11.76
CA ASN A 296 13.24 -4.45 10.76
C ASN A 296 14.61 -4.50 11.44
N GLU A 297 15.36 -5.58 11.21
CA GLU A 297 16.69 -5.78 11.80
C GLU A 297 17.61 -4.60 11.49
N ASN A 298 17.76 -4.26 10.22
CA ASN A 298 18.76 -3.30 9.75
C ASN A 298 18.39 -1.84 10.00
N ARG A 299 17.09 -1.52 10.02
CA ARG A 299 16.60 -0.15 10.20
C ARG A 299 16.32 0.21 11.64
N ILE A 300 15.91 -0.75 12.47
CA ILE A 300 15.45 -0.49 13.85
C ILE A 300 16.30 -1.26 14.85
N LEU A 301 16.39 -2.59 14.74
CA LEU A 301 16.97 -3.41 15.81
C LEU A 301 18.47 -3.17 15.97
N ARG A 302 19.27 -3.47 14.94
CA ARG A 302 20.74 -3.31 14.98
C ARG A 302 21.21 -1.90 15.33
N PRO A 303 20.70 -0.83 14.70
CA PRO A 303 21.16 0.52 15.02
C PRO A 303 20.88 0.88 16.49
N ARG A 304 19.70 0.54 17.01
CA ARG A 304 19.35 0.84 18.40
C ARG A 304 20.16 0.02 19.39
N VAL A 305 20.35 -1.27 19.14
CA VAL A 305 21.17 -2.13 20.01
C VAL A 305 22.57 -1.59 20.12
N LYS A 306 23.26 -1.36 18.99
CA LYS A 306 24.63 -0.83 19.00
C LYS A 306 24.75 0.52 19.70
N PHE A 307 23.78 1.40 19.50
CA PHE A 307 23.75 2.70 20.14
C PHE A 307 23.56 2.59 21.66
N LEU A 308 22.61 1.76 22.11
CA LEU A 308 22.30 1.57 23.52
C LEU A 308 23.42 0.86 24.28
N GLU A 309 24.03 -0.15 23.67
CA GLU A 309 25.20 -0.84 24.24
C GLU A 309 26.39 0.10 24.39
N ALA A 310 26.64 0.98 23.41
CA ALA A 310 27.67 2.02 23.52
C ALA A 310 27.40 3.03 24.66
N LYS A 311 26.15 3.12 25.13
CA LYS A 311 25.74 3.91 26.30
C LYS A 311 25.69 3.09 27.59
N GLY A 312 26.12 1.82 27.57
CA GLY A 312 26.09 0.93 28.73
C GLY A 312 24.68 0.41 29.10
N VAL A 313 23.70 0.55 28.20
CA VAL A 313 22.32 0.08 28.46
C VAL A 313 22.21 -1.41 28.17
N ASN A 314 21.70 -2.17 29.14
CA ASN A 314 21.38 -3.59 28.94
C ASN A 314 20.09 -3.74 28.11
N VAL A 315 20.26 -3.98 26.80
CA VAL A 315 19.19 -4.08 25.81
C VAL A 315 18.32 -5.33 25.96
N VAL A 316 18.83 -6.37 26.62
CA VAL A 316 18.06 -7.58 26.90
C VAL A 316 17.20 -7.34 28.12
N ALA A 317 17.74 -6.85 29.24
CA ALA A 317 16.96 -6.59 30.45
C ALA A 317 15.77 -5.65 30.16
N ASN A 318 16.02 -4.55 29.44
CA ASN A 318 14.98 -3.60 29.06
C ASN A 318 14.63 -3.74 27.57
N SER A 319 13.41 -4.22 27.25
CA SER A 319 12.94 -4.38 25.87
C SER A 319 12.05 -3.23 25.35
N SER A 320 11.85 -2.17 26.15
CA SER A 320 10.96 -1.05 25.79
C SER A 320 11.42 -0.33 24.52
N TRP A 321 12.72 -0.35 24.22
CA TRP A 321 13.31 0.26 23.03
C TRP A 321 12.85 -0.38 21.71
N ILE A 322 12.40 -1.64 21.71
CA ILE A 322 12.05 -2.37 20.48
C ILE A 322 10.81 -1.77 19.82
N LEU A 323 9.77 -1.52 20.63
CA LEU A 323 8.48 -1.02 20.13
C LEU A 323 8.34 0.51 20.24
N MET A 324 9.31 1.19 20.85
CA MET A 324 9.31 2.64 20.99
C MET A 324 9.29 3.34 19.62
N PRO A 325 8.34 4.24 19.35
CA PRO A 325 8.36 5.07 18.14
C PRO A 325 9.67 5.85 18.00
N GLU A 326 10.11 6.11 16.77
CA GLU A 326 11.39 6.79 16.53
C GLU A 326 11.47 8.18 17.14
N GLY A 327 10.42 8.99 17.04
CA GLY A 327 10.36 10.32 17.68
C GLY A 327 10.62 10.24 19.19
N ARG A 328 9.86 9.41 19.91
CA ARG A 328 10.06 9.19 21.35
C ARG A 328 11.44 8.61 21.69
N PHE A 329 11.99 7.76 20.82
CA PHE A 329 13.34 7.22 21.00
C PHE A 329 14.39 8.33 20.89
N ILE A 330 14.23 9.26 19.94
CA ILE A 330 15.12 10.42 19.78
C ILE A 330 14.94 11.43 20.93
N GLU A 331 13.72 11.67 21.39
CA GLU A 331 13.47 12.53 22.57
C GLU A 331 14.21 12.00 23.81
N ARG A 332 14.18 10.68 24.02
CA ARG A 332 14.89 10.02 25.12
C ARG A 332 16.41 9.96 24.92
N TYR A 333 16.85 9.84 23.68
CA TYR A 333 18.25 9.69 23.30
C TYR A 333 18.58 10.69 22.18
N SER A 334 18.78 11.95 22.54
CA SER A 334 18.89 13.07 21.60
C SER A 334 20.04 12.92 20.59
N ASP A 335 21.11 12.24 20.96
CA ASP A 335 22.26 11.94 20.13
C ASP A 335 22.04 10.77 19.14
N TYR A 336 20.96 10.00 19.28
CA TYR A 336 20.65 8.89 18.37
C TYR A 336 20.41 9.37 16.93
N ALA A 337 19.82 10.56 16.74
CA ALA A 337 19.56 11.10 15.41
C ALA A 337 20.86 11.29 14.61
N VAL A 338 21.89 11.86 15.25
CA VAL A 338 23.23 12.05 14.66
C VAL A 338 23.91 10.70 14.42
N TYR A 339 23.86 9.81 15.41
CA TYR A 339 24.38 8.45 15.29
C TYR A 339 23.78 7.70 14.08
N LEU A 340 22.46 7.77 13.90
CA LEU A 340 21.76 7.01 12.86
C LEU A 340 22.16 7.48 11.45
N ILE A 341 22.44 8.78 11.26
CA ILE A 341 22.96 9.33 10.00
C ILE A 341 24.33 8.73 9.70
N GLN A 342 25.23 8.75 10.68
CA GLN A 342 26.59 8.20 10.53
C GLN A 342 26.56 6.68 10.28
N TYR A 343 25.74 5.95 11.03
CA TYR A 343 25.55 4.51 10.86
C TYR A 343 25.09 4.15 9.44
N LYS A 344 24.10 4.87 8.90
CA LYS A 344 23.62 4.68 7.53
C LYS A 344 24.68 5.00 6.48
N ALA A 345 25.50 6.03 6.70
CA ALA A 345 26.60 6.39 5.79
C ALA A 345 27.67 5.28 5.72
N GLN A 346 28.02 4.68 6.86
CA GLN A 346 28.98 3.57 6.92
C GLN A 346 28.46 2.32 6.20
N LEU A 347 27.18 1.98 6.34
CA LEU A 347 26.58 0.84 5.64
C LEU A 347 26.55 1.02 4.12
N LYS A 348 26.37 2.25 3.63
CA LYS A 348 26.43 2.54 2.19
C LYS A 348 27.83 2.30 1.62
N LYS A 349 28.87 2.75 2.33
CA LYS A 349 30.27 2.54 1.93
C LYS A 349 30.61 1.04 1.84
N LYS A 350 30.17 0.24 2.81
CA LYS A 350 30.38 -1.23 2.83
C LYS A 350 29.64 -2.01 1.74
N LYS A 351 28.65 -1.42 1.05
CA LYS A 351 27.93 -2.05 -0.07
C LYS A 351 28.52 -1.69 -1.45
N GLN A 352 29.41 -0.71 -1.49
CA GLN A 352 30.07 -0.23 -2.72
C GLN A 352 31.49 -0.77 -2.87
N MET A 353 32.01 -1.40 -1.80
CA MET A 353 33.17 -2.28 -1.81
C MET A 353 32.65 -3.71 -1.92
#